data_AF-A2FX12-F1
#
_entry.id   AF-A2FX12-F1
#
_cell.length_a   1.000
_cell.length_b   1.000
_cell.length_c   1.000
_cell.angle_alpha   90.00
_cell.angle_beta   90.00
_cell.angle_gamma   90.00
#
_symmetry.space_group_name_H-M   'P 1'
#
loop_
_entity.id
_entity.type
_entity.pdbx_description
1 polymer ?
#
loop_
_entity_poly.entity_id
_entity_poly.type
_entity_poly.pdbx_seq_one_letter_code
_entity_poly.pdbx_strand_id
1 'polypeptide(L)'
;MAEDAKFRTATIKAIIESALADQNDDQKLRIPPTTVELIAEYLRCVVVEATERAVDVAGDEKVIDESHLEKILPQLLLDIS
;
A
#
# COMPACT_ATOMS: atom_id res chain seq x y z
N MET A 1 -8.92 -16.77 0.33
CA MET A 1 -10.14 -15.92 0.19
C MET A 1 -9.78 -14.49 0.57
N ALA A 2 -9.24 -13.73 -0.38
CA ALA A 2 -9.02 -12.27 -0.29
C ALA A 2 -9.02 -11.61 -1.68
N GLU A 3 -9.41 -12.33 -2.74
CA GLU A 3 -9.28 -11.86 -4.13
C GLU A 3 -10.19 -10.67 -4.47
N ASP A 4 -11.18 -10.37 -3.63
CA ASP A 4 -12.16 -9.30 -3.86
C ASP A 4 -11.94 -8.03 -3.04
N ALA A 5 -10.99 -8.02 -2.10
CA ALA A 5 -10.74 -6.83 -1.27
C ALA A 5 -10.01 -5.76 -2.10
N LYS A 6 -10.71 -4.69 -2.46
CA LYS A 6 -10.18 -3.59 -3.28
C LYS A 6 -10.21 -2.26 -2.53
N PHE A 7 -9.19 -1.45 -2.75
CA PHE A 7 -9.21 -0.06 -2.30
C PHE A 7 -10.25 0.74 -3.08
N ARG A 8 -10.96 1.63 -2.38
CA ARG A 8 -11.88 2.57 -3.02
C ARG A 8 -11.05 3.57 -3.84
N THR A 9 -11.31 3.65 -5.14
CA THR A 9 -10.60 4.56 -6.05
C THR A 9 -10.69 6.03 -5.61
N ALA A 10 -11.82 6.45 -5.03
CA ALA A 10 -11.97 7.79 -4.46
C ALA A 10 -10.98 8.08 -3.32
N THR A 11 -10.71 7.08 -2.46
CA THR A 11 -9.74 7.20 -1.37
C THR A 11 -8.32 7.27 -1.93
N ILE A 12 -7.99 6.40 -2.88
CA ILE A 12 -6.67 6.39 -3.53
C ILE A 12 -6.40 7.72 -4.24
N LYS A 13 -7.39 8.24 -4.96
CA LYS A 13 -7.29 9.55 -5.60
C LYS A 13 -6.97 10.66 -4.58
N ALA A 14 -7.69 10.69 -3.45
CA ALA A 14 -7.46 11.69 -2.42
C ALA A 14 -6.06 11.59 -1.79
N ILE A 15 -5.55 10.37 -1.58
CA ILE A 15 -4.19 10.13 -1.08
C ILE A 15 -3.15 10.66 -2.07
N ILE A 16 -3.30 10.35 -3.36
CA ILE A 16 -2.36 10.82 -4.40
C ILE A 16 -2.40 12.35 -4.50
N GLU A 17 -3.60 12.95 -4.55
CA GLU A 17 -3.75 14.41 -4.59
C GLU A 17 -3.12 15.08 -3.37
N SER A 18 -3.30 14.51 -2.17
CA SER A 18 -2.68 15.02 -0.94
C SER A 18 -1.16 14.87 -0.96
N ALA A 19 -0.62 13.74 -1.44
CA ALA A 19 0.82 13.51 -1.48
C ALA A 19 1.54 14.41 -2.49
N LEU A 20 0.85 14.81 -3.56
CA LEU A 20 1.38 15.68 -4.61
C LEU A 20 1.09 17.16 -4.39
N ALA A 21 0.24 17.52 -3.43
CA ALA A 21 -0.09 18.91 -3.11
C ALA A 21 1.15 19.71 -2.70
N ASP A 22 2.02 19.10 -1.87
CA ASP A 22 3.25 19.74 -1.39
C ASP A 22 4.31 19.94 -2.50
N GLN A 23 4.16 19.27 -3.65
CA GLN A 23 5.13 19.30 -4.74
C GLN A 23 4.75 20.21 -5.92
N ASN A 24 3.53 20.76 -5.95
CA ASN A 24 3.00 21.40 -7.15
C ASN A 24 2.54 22.85 -6.99
N ASP A 25 2.94 23.58 -5.94
CA ASP A 25 2.60 25.01 -5.75
C ASP A 25 1.11 25.30 -6.06
N ASP A 26 0.19 24.51 -5.48
CA ASP A 26 -1.26 24.57 -5.69
C ASP A 26 -1.78 24.29 -7.13
N GLN A 27 -0.94 23.80 -8.04
CA GLN A 27 -1.41 23.29 -9.33
C GLN A 27 -2.10 21.93 -9.17
N LYS A 28 -3.40 21.90 -9.48
CA LYS A 28 -4.19 20.65 -9.51
C LYS A 28 -3.72 19.74 -10.65
N LEU A 29 -2.95 18.72 -10.33
CA LEU A 29 -2.61 17.64 -11.23
C LEU A 29 -3.85 16.86 -11.65
N ARG A 30 -4.02 16.67 -12.97
CA ARG A 30 -5.07 15.81 -13.52
C ARG A 30 -4.55 14.38 -13.60
N ILE A 31 -5.02 13.53 -12.70
CA ILE A 31 -4.68 12.10 -12.67
C ILE A 31 -5.72 11.32 -13.47
N PRO A 32 -5.32 10.55 -14.50
CA PRO A 32 -6.24 9.69 -15.26
C PRO A 32 -6.90 8.63 -14.35
N PRO A 33 -8.18 8.27 -14.58
CA PRO A 33 -8.87 7.26 -13.78
C PRO A 33 -8.14 5.89 -13.76
N THR A 34 -7.59 5.47 -14.89
CA THR A 34 -6.84 4.21 -15.02
C THR A 34 -5.56 4.21 -14.17
N THR A 35 -4.92 5.38 -13.99
CA THR A 35 -3.76 5.52 -13.10
C THR A 35 -4.17 5.34 -11.64
N VAL A 36 -5.33 5.87 -11.24
CA VAL A 36 -5.88 5.67 -9.89
C VAL A 36 -6.20 4.19 -9.64
N GLU A 37 -6.77 3.50 -10.62
CA GLU A 37 -7.05 2.05 -10.55
C GLU A 37 -5.76 1.23 -10.42
N LEU A 38 -4.74 1.55 -11.22
CA LEU A 38 -3.44 0.88 -11.14
C LEU A 38 -2.78 1.06 -9.77
N ILE A 39 -2.79 2.28 -9.23
CA ILE A 39 -2.22 2.57 -7.91
C ILE A 39 -3.03 1.85 -6.82
N ALA A 40 -4.35 1.74 -6.97
CA ALA A 40 -5.19 0.99 -6.05
C ALA A 40 -4.81 -0.49 -5.99
N GLU A 41 -4.58 -1.12 -7.15
CA GLU A 41 -4.12 -2.52 -7.20
C GLU A 41 -2.67 -2.67 -6.71
N TYR A 42 -1.80 -1.72 -7.01
CA TYR A 42 -0.43 -1.73 -6.51
C TYR A 42 -0.39 -1.71 -4.98
N LEU A 43 -1.14 -0.80 -4.34
CA LEU A 43 -1.23 -0.72 -2.88
C LEU A 43 -1.83 -1.99 -2.27
N ARG A 44 -2.77 -2.65 -2.97
CA ARG A 44 -3.31 -3.94 -2.54
C ARG A 44 -2.22 -5.00 -2.51
N CYS A 45 -1.39 -5.08 -3.56
CA CYS A 45 -0.25 -5.98 -3.58
C CYS A 45 0.73 -5.70 -2.44
N VAL A 46 1.05 -4.44 -2.14
CA VAL A 46 1.95 -4.08 -1.03
C VAL A 46 1.40 -4.57 0.32
N VAL A 47 0.11 -4.41 0.59
CA VAL A 47 -0.51 -4.89 1.85
C VAL A 47 -0.50 -6.41 1.94
N VAL A 48 -0.77 -7.10 0.83
CA VAL A 48 -0.71 -8.58 0.78
C VAL A 48 0.71 -9.07 1.04
N GLU A 49 1.71 -8.52 0.35
CA GLU A 49 3.12 -8.83 0.54
C GLU A 49 3.59 -8.58 1.98
N ALA A 50 3.21 -7.44 2.57
CA ALA A 50 3.52 -7.13 3.96
C ALA A 50 2.93 -8.19 4.91
N THR A 51 1.69 -8.63 4.63
CA THR A 51 1.00 -9.63 5.45
C THR A 51 1.65 -11.00 5.30
N GLU A 52 1.92 -11.46 4.08
CA GLU A 52 2.54 -12.77 3.83
C GLU A 52 3.94 -12.86 4.46
N ARG A 53 4.77 -11.82 4.29
CA ARG A 53 6.09 -11.78 4.92
C ARG A 53 6.02 -11.71 6.44
N ALA A 54 5.03 -11.01 7.00
CA ALA A 54 4.83 -10.98 8.44
C ALA A 54 4.35 -12.35 8.99
N VAL A 55 3.51 -13.07 8.24
CA VAL A 55 3.13 -14.46 8.55
C VAL A 55 4.37 -15.35 8.59
N ASP A 56 5.25 -15.25 7.59
CA ASP A 56 6.47 -16.05 7.51
C ASP A 56 7.41 -15.81 8.70
N VAL A 57 7.50 -14.55 9.16
CA VAL A 57 8.30 -14.18 10.34
C VAL A 57 7.65 -14.65 11.65
N ALA A 58 6.31 -14.70 11.70
CA ALA A 58 5.57 -15.18 12.86
C ALA A 58 5.61 -16.72 13.01
N GLY A 59 5.77 -17.45 11.90
CA GLY A 59 5.87 -18.91 11.92
C GLY A 59 4.61 -19.57 12.51
N ASP A 60 4.78 -20.26 13.64
CA ASP A 60 3.69 -20.96 14.34
C ASP A 60 2.89 -20.08 15.31
N GLU A 61 3.24 -18.79 15.43
CA GLU A 61 2.52 -17.87 16.30
C GLU A 61 1.06 -17.68 15.83
N LYS A 62 0.14 -17.65 16.79
CA LYS A 62 -1.31 -17.54 16.49
C LYS A 62 -1.75 -16.13 16.10
N VAL A 63 -0.92 -15.13 16.36
CA VAL A 63 -1.24 -13.71 16.17
C VAL A 63 0.00 -13.04 15.60
N ILE A 64 -0.22 -12.25 14.54
CA ILE A 64 0.80 -11.36 14.00
C ILE A 64 0.64 -10.01 14.70
N ASP A 65 1.70 -9.56 15.36
CA ASP A 65 1.77 -8.26 16.04
C ASP A 65 2.74 -7.30 15.33
N GLU A 66 2.89 -6.08 15.85
CA GLU A 66 3.78 -5.06 15.27
C GLU A 66 5.24 -5.52 15.13
N SER A 67 5.74 -6.39 16.02
CA SER A 67 7.14 -6.80 16.03
C SER A 67 7.52 -7.67 14.83
N HIS A 68 6.55 -8.41 14.28
CA HIS A 68 6.71 -9.20 13.06
C HIS A 68 6.80 -8.29 11.84
N LEU A 69 5.96 -7.25 11.80
CA LEU A 69 5.94 -6.27 10.72
C LEU A 69 7.22 -5.43 10.71
N GLU A 70 7.70 -4.98 11.88
CA GLU A 70 8.93 -4.19 12.01
C GLU A 70 10.16 -4.91 11.45
N LYS A 71 10.22 -6.25 11.56
CA LYS A 71 11.33 -7.06 11.03
C LYS A 71 11.36 -7.08 9.50
N ILE A 72 10.20 -7.07 8.84
CA ILE A 72 10.12 -7.14 7.37
C ILE A 72 10.09 -5.75 6.72
N LEU A 73 9.76 -4.71 7.49
CA LEU A 73 9.55 -3.36 7.00
C LEU A 73 10.75 -2.80 6.20
N PRO A 74 12.02 -2.98 6.62
CA PRO A 74 13.14 -2.45 5.85
C PRO A 74 13.21 -3.00 4.43
N GLN A 75 13.09 -4.33 4.27
CA GLN A 75 13.15 -4.96 2.96
C GLN A 75 11.89 -4.67 2.13
N LEU A 76 10.71 -4.67 2.78
CA LEU A 76 9.46 -4.30 2.11
C LEU A 76 9.55 -2.90 1.50
N LEU A 77 10.12 -1.93 2.23
CA LEU A 77 10.31 -0.57 1.74
C LEU A 77 11.32 -0.48 0.58
N LEU A 78 12.38 -1.30 0.60
CA LEU A 78 13.34 -1.38 -0.50
C LEU A 78 12.74 -1.97 -1.78
N ASP A 79 11.79 -2.88 -1.65
CA ASP A 79 11.17 -3.52 -2.83
C ASP A 79 10.16 -2.60 -3.54
N ILE A 80 9.61 -1.61 -2.82
CA ILE A 80 8.61 -0.66 -3.35
C ILE A 80 9.20 0.72 -3.70
N SER A 81 10.50 0.92 -3.46
CA SER A 81 11.21 2.19 -3.71
C SER A 81 11.62 2.39 -5.15
#